data_AF-A0A6V7MBL0-F1
#
_entry.id   AF-A0A6V7MBL0-F1
#
_cell.length_a   1.000
_cell.length_b   1.000
_cell.length_c   1.000
_cell.angle_alpha   90.00
_cell.angle_beta   90.00
_cell.angle_gamma   90.00
#
_symmetry.space_group_name_H-M   'P 1'
#
loop_
_entity.id
_entity.type
_entity.pdbx_description
1 polymer ?
#
loop_
_entity_poly.entity_id
_entity_poly.type
_entity_poly.pdbx_seq_one_letter_code
_entity_poly.pdbx_strand_id
1 'polypeptide(L)' 'FDWNVTRNENVADIGALQISYQTWHTLTNGRDRTLPSMEGLRPSQLFFISTAQTYCSNMTAEAYILSVELDYHTPSPE' A
#
# COMPACT_ATOMS: atom_id res chain seq x y z
N PHE A 1 -0.44 11.71 16.05
CA PHE A 1 -0.67 11.65 14.60
C PHE A 1 -1.10 13.02 14.10
N ASP A 2 -0.26 13.69 13.30
CA ASP A 2 -0.52 15.04 12.78
C ASP A 2 -0.87 15.00 11.29
N TRP A 3 -2.15 15.26 10.97
CA TRP A 3 -2.64 15.34 9.60
C TRP A 3 -1.97 16.43 8.76
N ASN A 4 -1.55 17.53 9.40
CA ASN A 4 -0.95 18.65 8.67
C ASN A 4 0.42 18.27 8.08
N VAL A 5 1.11 17.31 8.70
CA VAL A 5 2.39 16.76 8.26
C VAL A 5 2.19 15.68 7.19
N THR A 6 1.28 14.73 7.41
CA THR A 6 1.18 13.53 6.56
C THR A 6 0.24 13.65 5.35
N ARG A 7 -0.62 14.68 5.30
CA ARG A 7 -1.65 14.79 4.26
C ARG A 7 -1.13 14.72 2.83
N ASN A 8 0.06 15.25 2.54
CA ASN A 8 0.57 15.31 1.18
C ASN A 8 0.95 13.90 0.68
N GLU A 9 1.67 13.13 1.50
CA GLU A 9 2.01 11.74 1.21
C GLU A 9 0.76 10.85 1.19
N ASN A 10 -0.19 11.06 2.12
CA ASN A 10 -1.46 10.33 2.12
C ASN A 10 -2.26 10.55 0.82
N VAL A 11 -2.29 11.79 0.31
CA VAL A 11 -2.94 12.11 -0.97
C VAL A 11 -2.20 11.45 -2.13
N ALA A 12 -0.86 11.46 -2.11
CA ALA A 12 -0.03 10.82 -3.12
C ALA A 12 -0.28 9.30 -3.17
N ASP A 13 -0.24 8.62 -2.03
CA ASP A 13 -0.43 7.16 -1.92
C ASP A 13 -1.84 6.74 -2.38
N ILE A 14 -2.88 7.44 -1.91
CA ILE A 14 -4.27 7.16 -2.32
C ILE A 14 -4.43 7.37 -3.82
N GLY A 15 -3.93 8.50 -4.35
CA GLY A 15 -4.03 8.82 -5.77
C GLY A 15 -3.27 7.82 -6.64
N ALA A 16 -2.04 7.49 -6.27
CA ALA A 16 -1.21 6.53 -6.98
C ALA A 16 -1.84 5.13 -6.99
N LEU A 17 -2.40 4.67 -5.86
CA LEU A 17 -3.07 3.38 -5.77
C LEU A 17 -4.32 3.32 -6.67
N GLN A 18 -5.14 4.37 -6.66
CA GLN A 18 -6.33 4.48 -7.52
C GLN A 18 -5.94 4.44 -9.01
N ILE A 19 -4.98 5.27 -9.42
CA ILE A 19 -4.52 5.35 -10.81
C ILE A 19 -3.90 4.03 -11.25
N SER A 20 -3.07 3.42 -10.41
CA SER A 20 -2.41 2.14 -10.71
C SER A 20 -3.43 1.01 -10.87
N TYR A 21 -4.42 0.92 -9.98
CA TYR A 21 -5.47 -0.10 -10.08
C TYR A 21 -6.34 0.10 -11.32
N GLN A 22 -6.75 1.34 -11.61
CA GLN A 22 -7.53 1.65 -12.81
C GLN A 22 -6.76 1.32 -14.10
N THR A 23 -5.47 1.66 -14.13
CA THR A 23 -4.58 1.37 -15.28
C THR A 23 -4.43 -0.14 -15.47
N TRP A 24 -4.09 -0.86 -14.40
CA TRP A 24 -3.99 -2.32 -14.44
C TRP A 24 -5.30 -2.95 -14.90
N HIS A 25 -6.44 -2.54 -14.33
CA HIS A 25 -7.75 -3.08 -14.70
C HIS A 25 -8.07 -2.79 -16.18
N THR A 26 -7.74 -1.60 -16.68
CA THR A 26 -7.98 -1.23 -18.09
C THR A 26 -7.13 -2.06 -19.04
N LEU A 27 -5.84 -2.28 -18.73
CA LEU A 27 -4.91 -3.02 -19.58
C LEU A 27 -5.17 -4.54 -19.57
N THR A 28 -5.70 -5.06 -18.45
CA THR A 28 -5.89 -6.51 -18.24
C THR A 28 -7.36 -6.95 -18.34
N ASN A 29 -8.29 -6.01 -18.39
CA ASN A 29 -9.72 -6.25 -18.18
C ASN A 29 -10.00 -7.01 -16.86
N GLY A 30 -9.22 -6.70 -15.81
CA GLY A 30 -9.26 -7.37 -14.51
C GLY A 30 -8.84 -8.85 -14.53
N ARG A 31 -8.23 -9.32 -15.62
CA ARG A 31 -7.77 -10.70 -15.81
C ARG A 31 -6.27 -10.73 -15.92
N ASP A 32 -5.61 -11.37 -14.96
CA ASP A 32 -4.17 -11.54 -14.94
C ASP A 32 -3.80 -12.98 -14.55
N ARG A 33 -2.51 -13.28 -14.57
CA ARG A 33 -1.97 -14.60 -14.21
C ARG A 33 -2.33 -14.95 -12.77
N THR A 34 -2.74 -16.20 -12.57
CA THR A 34 -2.75 -16.81 -11.24
C THR A 34 -1.32 -17.07 -10.80
N LEU A 35 -1.04 -16.93 -9.50
CA LEU A 35 0.24 -17.30 -8.93
C LEU A 35 0.21 -18.75 -8.44
N PRO A 36 1.27 -19.55 -8.68
CA PRO A 36 1.39 -20.87 -8.10
C PRO A 36 1.25 -20.82 -6.58
N SER A 37 0.52 -21.78 -6.00
CA SER A 37 0.23 -21.86 -4.56
C SER A 37 -0.69 -20.74 -4.01
N MET A 38 -1.27 -19.92 -4.89
CA MET A 38 -2.22 -18.85 -4.54
C MET A 38 -3.43 -18.83 -5.48
N GLU A 39 -3.78 -19.98 -6.06
CA GLU A 39 -4.84 -20.12 -7.07
C GLU A 39 -6.25 -19.75 -6.53
N GLY A 40 -6.42 -19.75 -5.20
CA GLY A 40 -7.65 -19.31 -4.54
C GLY A 40 -7.86 -17.79 -4.53
N LEU A 41 -6.87 -17.00 -4.93
CA LEU A 41 -6.94 -15.54 -4.95
C LEU A 41 -7.22 -15.03 -6.37
N ARG A 42 -8.17 -14.09 -6.48
CA ARG A 42 -8.44 -13.39 -7.73
C ARG A 42 -7.28 -12.45 -8.07
N PRO A 43 -7.00 -12.20 -9.36
CA PRO A 43 -5.99 -11.22 -9.77
C PRO A 43 -6.12 -9.85 -9.10
N SER A 44 -7.35 -9.37 -8.90
CA SER A 44 -7.58 -8.10 -8.20
C SER A 44 -7.15 -8.14 -6.72
N GLN A 45 -7.29 -9.28 -6.05
CA GLN A 45 -6.81 -9.44 -4.67
C GLN A 45 -5.29 -9.49 -4.64
N LEU A 46 -4.68 -10.19 -5.60
CA LEU A 46 -3.22 -10.26 -5.74
C LEU A 46 -2.61 -8.88 -6.01
N PHE A 47 -3.27 -8.02 -6.78
CA PHE A 47 -2.87 -6.62 -6.96
C PHE A 47 -2.74 -5.90 -5.60
N PHE A 48 -3.79 -5.93 -4.78
CA PHE A 48 -3.78 -5.24 -3.48
C PHE A 48 -2.85 -5.90 -2.46
N ILE A 49 -2.67 -7.22 -2.51
CA ILE A 49 -1.67 -7.91 -1.70
C ILE A 49 -0.27 -7.46 -2.09
N SER A 50 0.03 -7.36 -3.39
CA SER A 50 1.32 -6.86 -3.88
C SER A 50 1.59 -5.42 -3.44
N THR A 51 0.58 -4.55 -3.44
CA THR A 51 0.71 -3.19 -2.90
C THR A 51 0.95 -3.22 -1.40
N ALA A 52 0.15 -3.97 -0.63
CA ALA A 52 0.27 -4.02 0.83
C ALA A 52 1.64 -4.55 1.29
N GLN A 53 2.24 -5.48 0.54
CA GLN A 53 3.55 -6.04 0.85
C GLN A 53 4.67 -5.00 0.90
N THR A 54 4.57 -3.88 0.17
CA THR A 54 5.60 -2.82 0.23
C THR A 54 5.58 -2.04 1.55
N TYR A 55 4.49 -2.15 2.32
CA TYR A 55 4.32 -1.50 3.62
C TYR A 55 4.56 -2.45 4.80
N CYS A 56 4.78 -3.75 4.55
CA CYS A 56 5.14 -4.70 5.59
C CYS A 56 6.45 -4.24 6.27
N SER A 57 6.37 -3.99 7.58
CA SER A 57 7.48 -3.49 8.37
C SER A 57 7.53 -4.19 9.73
N ASN A 58 8.70 -4.16 10.37
CA ASN A 58 8.86 -4.58 11.75
C ASN A 58 9.73 -3.53 12.44
N MET A 59 9.16 -2.80 13.40
CA MET A 59 9.81 -1.68 14.07
C MET A 59 9.69 -1.80 15.59
N THR A 60 10.69 -1.29 16.30
CA THR A 60 10.60 -1.18 17.77
C THR A 60 9.66 -0.04 18.14
N ALA A 61 9.16 -0.05 19.37
CA ALA A 61 8.31 1.03 19.87
C ALA A 61 9.00 2.41 19.80
N GLU A 62 10.31 2.46 20.05
CA GLU A 62 11.10 3.69 19.97
C GLU A 62 11.18 4.20 18.52
N ALA A 63 11.39 3.30 17.56
CA ALA A 63 11.40 3.66 16.14
C ALA A 63 10.02 4.11 15.65
N TYR A 64 8.93 3.51 16.16
CA TYR A 64 7.56 3.92 15.88
C TYR A 64 7.29 5.35 16.38
N ILE A 65 7.69 5.65 17.62
CA ILE A 65 7.54 7.00 18.18
C ILE A 65 8.31 8.01 17.32
N LEU A 66 9.54 7.67 16.94
CA LEU A 66 10.37 8.55 16.10
C LEU A 66 9.74 8.79 14.72
N SER A 67 9.14 7.76 14.09
CA SER A 67 8.49 7.93 12.79
C SER A 67 7.24 8.81 12.89
N VAL A 68 6.45 8.68 13.95
CA VAL A 68 5.28 9.55 14.21
C VAL A 68 5.68 11.02 14.36
N GLU A 69 6.87 11.30 14.92
CA GLU A 69 7.34 12.66 15.19
C GLU A 69 8.09 13.30 14.01
N LEU A 70 8.84 12.52 13.23
CA LEU A 70 9.80 13.05 12.26
C LEU A 70 9.51 12.69 10.80
N ASP A 71 8.71 11.66 10.52
CA ASP A 71 8.40 11.24 9.15
C ASP A 71 7.18 11.99 8.59
N TYR A 72 7.25 12.32 7.31
CA TYR A 72 6.13 12.90 6.56
C TYR A 72 5.14 11.82 6.09
N HIS A 73 5.51 10.54 6.17
CA HIS A 73 4.63 9.42 5.87
C HIS A 73 3.86 8.97 7.11
N THR A 74 2.65 8.45 6.89
CA THR A 74 1.93 7.70 7.93
C THR A 74 2.74 6.44 8.29
N PRO A 75 2.99 6.17 9.59
CA PRO A 75 3.70 4.96 9.99
C PRO A 75 3.02 3.70 9.47
N SER A 76 3.83 2.68 9.15
CA SER A 76 3.29 1.36 8.83
C SER A 76 2.40 0.85 9.99
N PRO A 77 1.34 0.09 9.68
CA PRO A 77 0.50 -0.56 10.69
C PRO A 77 1.33 -1.46 11.60
N GLU A 78 0.98 -1.51 12.90
CA GLU A 78 1.48 -2.53 13.83
C GLU A 78 0.98 -3.94 13.47
#